data_AF-A0A7M2WWM3-F1
#
_entry.id   AF-A0A7M2WWM3-F1
#
_cell.length_a   1.000
_cell.length_b   1.000
_cell.length_c   1.000
_cell.angle_alpha   90.00
_cell.angle_beta   90.00
_cell.angle_gamma   90.00
#
_symmetry.space_group_name_H-M   'P 1'
#
loop_
_entity.id
_entity.type
_entity.pdbx_description
1 polymer ?
#
loop_
_entity_poly.entity_id
_entity_poly.type
_entity_poly.pdbx_seq_one_letter_code
_entity_poly.pdbx_strand_id
1 'polypeptide(L)'
;MIVDCHTHIWESPDQLGQLDLGGAMKPNRKRMSGSAGQTAAAAARPAAAGAPVAPVPGKGLWRSIPAADPDHHWAEATSVDKSIVLGFKSRYLQAEIPNRFVAEYVRRFPQKLIGFAGIDPTDDAAVDEVLIAREELKLRGVTISPANQDFHPSDSRAMDVYAACERLGMPVLFHPSGQFTEQSKLEYGRPYLLDEVARSFPNLRMIIAQIGQPWVEESIVMLGKHRHVFADVSGLLSRPWQAYNALVSAHQAGVIDKLLFGSDFPYTNATECIEALYSINQMAQGTNLPVVPREMLRGIVERDSLGLLGLG
;
A
#
# COMPACT_ATOMS: atom_id res chain seq x y z
N MET A 1 -10.54 -9.54 15.77
CA MET A 1 -10.12 -8.13 15.72
C MET A 1 -9.78 -7.84 14.27
N ILE A 2 -10.30 -6.77 13.68
CA ILE A 2 -10.03 -6.39 12.29
C ILE A 2 -8.94 -5.32 12.29
N VAL A 3 -7.81 -5.63 11.66
CA VAL A 3 -6.67 -4.72 11.52
C VAL A 3 -6.50 -4.41 10.04
N ASP A 4 -6.76 -3.17 9.66
CA ASP A 4 -6.36 -2.67 8.34
C ASP A 4 -4.84 -2.39 8.36
N CYS A 5 -4.06 -3.25 7.71
CA CYS A 5 -2.60 -3.16 7.75
C CYS A 5 -2.03 -2.17 6.72
N HIS A 6 -2.87 -1.51 5.90
CA HIS A 6 -2.40 -0.74 4.75
C HIS A 6 -3.34 0.44 4.43
N THR A 7 -3.06 1.60 5.02
CA THR A 7 -3.73 2.87 4.68
C THR A 7 -2.73 4.02 4.52
N HIS A 8 -3.07 4.99 3.68
CA HIS A 8 -2.27 6.18 3.41
C HIS A 8 -2.96 7.46 3.88
N ILE A 9 -2.16 8.50 4.15
CA ILE A 9 -2.66 9.88 4.33
C ILE A 9 -1.77 10.88 3.60
N TRP A 10 -2.36 11.99 3.15
CA TRP A 10 -1.65 13.17 2.64
C TRP A 10 -2.51 14.43 2.78
N GLU A 11 -1.84 15.57 2.96
CA GLU A 11 -2.44 16.91 2.97
C GLU A 11 -2.63 17.44 1.54
N SER A 12 -1.69 17.11 0.65
CA SER A 12 -1.66 17.59 -0.74
C SER A 12 -1.17 16.49 -1.67
N PRO A 13 -1.74 16.36 -2.89
CA PRO A 13 -1.15 15.58 -3.98
C PRO A 13 0.34 15.88 -4.25
N ASP A 14 0.83 17.08 -3.95
CA ASP A 14 2.25 17.44 -4.12
C ASP A 14 3.19 16.61 -3.23
N GLN A 15 2.71 16.06 -2.11
CA GLN A 15 3.49 15.17 -1.23
C GLN A 15 3.78 13.81 -1.90
N LEU A 16 3.05 13.46 -2.97
CA LEU A 16 3.34 12.30 -3.80
C LEU A 16 4.44 12.60 -4.84
N GLY A 17 4.92 13.84 -4.94
CA GLY A 17 6.07 14.23 -5.75
C GLY A 17 5.92 13.94 -7.24
N GLN A 18 6.96 13.37 -7.84
CA GLN A 18 7.00 12.85 -9.21
C GLN A 18 6.48 11.40 -9.31
N LEU A 19 5.66 10.95 -8.35
CA LEU A 19 4.70 9.90 -8.66
C LEU A 19 3.73 10.44 -9.72
N ASP A 20 4.09 10.35 -11.01
CA ASP A 20 3.24 10.82 -12.10
C ASP A 20 2.02 9.92 -12.26
N LEU A 21 0.93 10.32 -11.60
CA LEU A 21 -0.38 9.65 -11.66
C LEU A 21 -1.20 10.13 -12.89
N GLY A 22 -0.52 10.64 -13.92
CA GLY A 22 -1.10 11.15 -15.16
C GLY A 22 -1.34 12.66 -15.16
N GLY A 23 -0.41 13.42 -14.57
CA GLY A 23 -0.43 14.89 -14.55
C GLY A 23 -0.02 15.46 -15.91
N ALA A 24 -0.83 16.36 -16.46
CA ALA A 24 -0.56 16.92 -17.79
C ALA A 24 0.82 17.60 -17.87
N MET A 25 1.61 17.19 -18.87
CA MET A 25 2.90 17.78 -19.26
C MET A 25 2.86 19.31 -19.13
N LYS A 26 3.64 19.88 -18.21
CA LYS A 26 3.69 21.34 -17.96
C LYS A 26 3.91 22.05 -19.30
N PRO A 27 2.99 22.91 -19.77
CA PRO A 27 3.09 23.49 -21.10
C PRO A 27 4.35 24.36 -21.17
N ASN A 28 5.28 23.94 -22.04
CA ASN A 28 6.54 24.62 -22.27
C ASN A 28 6.24 26.08 -22.68
N ARG A 29 6.70 27.06 -21.89
CA ARG A 29 6.40 28.49 -22.07
C ARG A 29 7.11 29.08 -23.30
N LYS A 30 6.71 28.68 -24.52
CA LYS A 30 7.04 29.39 -25.76
C LYS A 30 5.85 29.40 -26.73
N ARG A 31 5.53 30.63 -27.18
CA ARG A 31 4.54 31.05 -28.20
C ARG A 31 3.09 31.25 -27.74
N MET A 32 2.77 32.52 -27.50
CA MET A 32 1.42 33.08 -27.64
C MET A 32 1.02 33.18 -29.12
N SER A 33 -0.26 32.91 -29.45
CA SER A 33 -1.01 33.67 -30.49
C SER A 33 -2.47 33.18 -30.63
N GLY A 34 -3.44 34.06 -30.32
CA GLY A 34 -4.88 33.96 -30.68
C GLY A 34 -5.71 32.82 -30.05
N SER A 35 -7.05 32.82 -30.07
CA SER A 35 -8.02 33.94 -30.10
C SER A 35 -9.45 33.41 -29.84
N ALA A 36 -10.16 34.01 -28.88
CA ALA A 36 -11.62 34.09 -28.64
C ALA A 36 -12.64 33.03 -29.17
N GLY A 37 -13.51 32.57 -28.27
CA GLY A 37 -14.86 31.98 -28.47
C GLY A 37 -15.33 31.32 -27.17
N GLN A 38 -16.36 31.78 -26.42
CA GLN A 38 -17.82 31.82 -26.73
C GLN A 38 -18.36 30.47 -27.27
N THR A 39 -19.42 29.83 -26.77
CA THR A 39 -20.24 29.91 -25.52
C THR A 39 -20.53 28.44 -25.08
N ALA A 40 -21.37 28.03 -24.11
CA ALA A 40 -22.38 28.65 -23.22
C ALA A 40 -22.50 27.82 -21.91
N ALA A 41 -23.43 28.17 -21.00
CA ALA A 41 -23.80 27.35 -19.83
C ALA A 41 -25.27 26.91 -19.89
N ALA A 42 -25.54 25.63 -19.63
CA ALA A 42 -26.88 25.08 -19.46
C ALA A 42 -26.94 24.27 -18.15
N ALA A 43 -27.92 24.58 -17.29
CA ALA A 43 -28.08 23.93 -15.99
C ALA A 43 -28.97 22.69 -16.07
N ALA A 44 -28.62 21.64 -15.33
CA ALA A 44 -29.46 20.47 -15.09
C ALA A 44 -29.49 20.11 -13.60
N ARG A 45 -30.66 19.67 -13.11
CA ARG A 45 -30.94 19.34 -11.69
C ARG A 45 -30.52 17.88 -11.37
N PRO A 46 -30.36 17.51 -10.08
CA PRO A 46 -29.65 16.28 -9.72
C PRO A 46 -30.45 15.01 -9.99
N ALA A 47 -29.73 13.93 -10.31
CA ALA A 47 -30.26 12.56 -10.44
C ALA A 47 -29.61 11.64 -9.39
N ALA A 48 -30.32 10.56 -9.06
CA ALA A 48 -30.06 9.70 -7.91
C ALA A 48 -28.91 8.68 -8.11
N ALA A 49 -28.64 7.93 -7.04
CA ALA A 49 -27.57 6.94 -6.92
C ALA A 49 -27.60 5.81 -7.97
N GLY A 50 -26.41 5.24 -8.23
CA GLY A 50 -26.26 3.88 -8.75
C GLY A 50 -26.22 3.71 -10.27
N ALA A 51 -25.13 4.14 -10.92
CA ALA A 51 -24.75 3.64 -12.25
C ALA A 51 -23.21 3.62 -12.39
N PRO A 52 -22.62 2.58 -13.00
CA PRO A 52 -21.18 2.55 -13.27
C PRO A 52 -20.81 3.64 -14.29
N VAL A 53 -19.81 4.45 -13.96
CA VAL A 53 -19.34 5.53 -14.84
C VAL A 53 -18.67 4.93 -16.08
N ALA A 54 -19.27 5.16 -17.25
CA ALA A 54 -18.68 4.73 -18.52
C ALA A 54 -17.32 5.43 -18.74
N PRO A 55 -16.26 4.71 -19.15
CA PRO A 55 -14.93 5.30 -19.33
C PRO A 55 -14.93 6.34 -20.46
N VAL A 56 -14.50 7.55 -20.14
CA VAL A 56 -14.39 8.65 -21.11
C VAL A 56 -13.23 8.36 -22.08
N PRO A 57 -13.44 8.34 -23.40
CA PRO A 57 -12.37 8.08 -24.37
C PRO A 57 -11.20 9.05 -24.19
N GLY A 58 -9.97 8.52 -24.12
CA GLY A 58 -8.76 9.31 -23.89
C GLY A 58 -8.42 9.61 -22.42
N LYS A 59 -9.28 9.26 -21.46
CA LYS A 59 -8.94 9.21 -20.02
C LYS A 59 -8.82 7.77 -19.53
N GLY A 60 -7.57 7.31 -19.41
CA GLY A 60 -7.25 6.06 -18.69
C GLY A 60 -7.77 6.07 -17.26
N LEU A 61 -8.02 4.89 -16.71
CA LEU A 61 -8.87 4.63 -15.55
C LEU A 61 -8.37 5.19 -14.20
N TRP A 62 -7.15 5.75 -14.15
CA TRP A 62 -6.36 5.96 -12.94
C TRP A 62 -6.10 7.45 -12.60
N ARG A 63 -6.96 8.37 -13.05
CA ARG A 63 -6.62 9.80 -13.26
C ARG A 63 -7.14 10.80 -12.22
N SER A 64 -7.36 10.40 -10.99
CA SER A 64 -7.66 11.32 -9.88
C SER A 64 -7.08 10.83 -8.58
N ILE A 65 -6.27 11.67 -7.95
CA ILE A 65 -5.76 11.47 -6.59
C ILE A 65 -6.92 11.80 -5.63
N PRO A 66 -7.43 10.84 -4.85
CA PRO A 66 -8.51 11.09 -3.90
C PRO A 66 -8.02 11.94 -2.71
N ALA A 67 -8.97 12.45 -1.92
CA ALA A 67 -8.66 13.06 -0.63
C ALA A 67 -8.23 11.98 0.37
N ALA A 68 -7.17 12.27 1.14
CA ALA A 68 -6.57 11.34 2.10
C ALA A 68 -6.13 12.07 3.39
N ASP A 69 -6.73 13.21 3.68
CA ASP A 69 -6.43 13.94 4.91
C ASP A 69 -6.88 13.14 6.16
N PRO A 70 -6.38 13.51 7.35
CA PRO A 70 -6.72 12.86 8.62
C PRO A 70 -8.21 12.67 8.92
N ASP A 71 -9.09 13.54 8.40
CA ASP A 71 -10.52 13.51 8.69
C ASP A 71 -11.23 12.50 7.78
N HIS A 72 -10.88 12.46 6.48
CA HIS A 72 -11.33 11.41 5.56
C HIS A 72 -10.84 10.03 6.01
N HIS A 73 -9.56 9.90 6.36
CA HIS A 73 -9.02 8.65 6.89
C HIS A 73 -9.73 8.22 8.19
N TRP A 74 -10.03 9.16 9.08
CA TRP A 74 -10.71 8.85 10.35
C TRP A 74 -12.12 8.31 10.11
N ALA A 75 -12.86 8.87 9.16
CA ALA A 75 -14.20 8.41 8.79
C ALA A 75 -14.18 6.95 8.33
N GLU A 76 -13.31 6.59 7.39
CA GLU A 76 -13.21 5.21 6.87
C GLU A 76 -12.67 4.23 7.93
N ALA A 77 -11.66 4.65 8.70
CA ALA A 77 -11.08 3.83 9.76
C ALA A 77 -12.08 3.45 10.87
N THR A 78 -13.26 4.08 10.97
CA THR A 78 -14.32 3.67 11.92
C THR A 78 -14.75 2.20 11.73
N SER A 79 -14.67 1.68 10.50
CA SER A 79 -15.09 0.31 10.11
C SER A 79 -14.20 -0.83 10.65
N VAL A 80 -13.00 -0.54 11.15
CA VAL A 80 -12.01 -1.52 11.63
C VAL A 80 -11.60 -1.28 13.08
N ASP A 81 -11.11 -2.30 13.80
CA ASP A 81 -10.65 -2.13 15.20
C ASP A 81 -9.35 -1.32 15.27
N LYS A 82 -8.45 -1.54 14.30
CA LYS A 82 -7.13 -0.90 14.19
C LYS A 82 -6.83 -0.55 12.73
N SER A 83 -6.05 0.51 12.50
CA SER A 83 -5.54 0.88 11.17
C SER A 83 -4.05 1.26 11.25
N ILE A 84 -3.26 0.78 10.30
CA ILE A 84 -1.84 1.09 10.13
C ILE A 84 -1.66 2.16 9.06
N VAL A 85 -1.28 3.36 9.51
CA VAL A 85 -1.10 4.55 8.67
C VAL A 85 0.34 4.61 8.19
N LEU A 86 0.53 4.54 6.86
CA LEU A 86 1.84 4.47 6.21
C LEU A 86 2.33 5.86 5.78
N GLY A 87 3.48 6.28 6.32
CA GLY A 87 4.29 7.34 5.72
C GLY A 87 5.03 6.87 4.46
N PHE A 88 5.55 7.81 3.68
CA PHE A 88 6.38 7.54 2.50
C PHE A 88 7.39 8.65 2.28
N LYS A 89 8.58 8.31 1.76
CA LYS A 89 9.65 9.27 1.46
C LYS A 89 10.47 8.73 0.29
N SER A 90 10.75 9.57 -0.70
CA SER A 90 11.62 9.24 -1.83
C SER A 90 12.34 10.49 -2.32
N ARG A 91 13.66 10.51 -2.15
CA ARG A 91 14.57 11.50 -2.73
C ARG A 91 14.56 11.42 -4.26
N TYR A 92 14.46 10.20 -4.78
CA TYR A 92 14.44 9.92 -6.22
C TYR A 92 13.23 10.55 -6.91
N LEU A 93 12.03 10.35 -6.37
CA LEU A 93 10.77 10.90 -6.90
C LEU A 93 10.44 12.28 -6.34
N GLN A 94 11.22 12.84 -5.42
CA GLN A 94 10.90 14.10 -4.71
C GLN A 94 9.53 14.04 -4.02
N ALA A 95 9.21 12.89 -3.42
CA ALA A 95 7.95 12.61 -2.73
C ALA A 95 8.20 12.48 -1.22
N GLU A 96 7.36 13.07 -0.39
CA GLU A 96 7.46 12.96 1.08
C GLU A 96 6.11 13.21 1.76
N ILE A 97 5.65 12.21 2.49
CA ILE A 97 4.62 12.31 3.53
C ILE A 97 5.37 12.37 4.86
N PRO A 98 5.52 13.55 5.50
CA PRO A 98 6.46 13.71 6.60
C PRO A 98 6.14 12.80 7.79
N ASN A 99 7.16 12.14 8.33
CA ASN A 99 7.01 11.25 9.49
C ASN A 99 6.40 11.95 10.73
N ARG A 100 6.62 13.27 10.87
CA ARG A 100 5.98 14.10 11.91
C ARG A 100 4.46 14.24 11.70
N PHE A 101 4.00 14.41 10.46
CA PHE A 101 2.57 14.50 10.13
C PHE A 101 1.82 13.20 10.45
N VAL A 102 2.39 12.05 10.06
CA VAL A 102 1.86 10.72 10.43
C VAL A 102 1.80 10.55 11.95
N ALA A 103 2.89 10.90 12.65
CA ALA A 103 2.95 10.79 14.11
C ALA A 103 1.96 11.71 14.83
N GLU A 104 1.74 12.92 14.34
CA GLU A 104 0.77 13.87 14.89
C GLU A 104 -0.67 13.39 14.69
N TYR A 105 -1.00 12.77 13.56
CA TYR A 105 -2.30 12.16 13.36
C TYR A 105 -2.53 10.95 14.27
N VAL A 106 -1.59 9.99 14.28
CA VAL A 106 -1.68 8.77 15.08
C VAL A 106 -1.79 9.09 16.58
N ARG A 107 -1.09 10.13 17.07
CA ARG A 107 -1.16 10.59 18.46
C ARG A 107 -2.54 11.11 18.89
N ARG A 108 -3.43 11.48 17.96
CA ARG A 108 -4.83 11.84 18.28
C ARG A 108 -5.64 10.62 18.74
N PHE A 109 -5.32 9.44 18.19
CA PHE A 109 -6.10 8.21 18.42
C PHE A 109 -5.19 6.96 18.61
N PRO A 110 -4.24 6.96 19.58
CA PRO A 110 -3.19 5.94 19.68
C PRO A 110 -3.72 4.54 20.07
N GLN A 111 -4.98 4.44 20.49
CA GLN A 111 -5.64 3.16 20.75
C GLN A 111 -6.22 2.50 19.48
N LYS A 112 -6.33 3.24 18.36
CA LYS A 112 -6.91 2.77 17.09
C LYS A 112 -5.91 2.86 15.92
N LEU A 113 -5.07 3.88 15.91
CA LEU A 113 -4.09 4.12 14.84
C LEU A 113 -2.70 3.64 15.25
N ILE A 114 -1.95 3.10 14.28
CA ILE A 114 -0.54 2.72 14.41
C ILE A 114 0.21 3.36 13.24
N GLY A 115 1.24 4.17 13.50
CA GLY A 115 1.98 4.85 12.43
C GLY A 115 3.23 4.09 12.00
N PHE A 116 3.45 3.96 10.70
CA PHE A 116 4.71 3.49 10.11
C PHE A 116 5.45 4.67 9.45
N ALA A 117 6.77 4.70 9.62
CA ALA A 117 7.62 5.76 9.10
C ALA A 117 8.00 5.52 7.63
N GLY A 118 7.83 6.50 6.75
CA GLY A 118 8.45 6.48 5.43
C GLY A 118 9.94 6.72 5.57
N ILE A 119 10.77 5.74 5.21
CA ILE A 119 12.23 5.85 5.26
C ILE A 119 12.77 5.65 3.85
N ASP A 120 13.66 6.53 3.40
CA ASP A 120 14.43 6.35 2.17
C ASP A 120 15.84 5.87 2.51
N PRO A 121 16.18 4.59 2.28
CA PRO A 121 17.50 4.06 2.61
C PRO A 121 18.64 4.63 1.78
N THR A 122 18.37 5.46 0.77
CA THR A 122 19.41 6.14 0.00
C THR A 122 19.92 7.42 0.66
N ASP A 123 19.26 7.89 1.72
CA ASP A 123 19.68 9.03 2.53
C ASP A 123 20.72 8.60 3.59
N ASP A 124 21.81 9.36 3.73
CA ASP A 124 22.87 9.07 4.71
C ASP A 124 22.34 9.10 6.16
N ALA A 125 21.24 9.81 6.42
CA ALA A 125 20.59 9.90 7.73
C ALA A 125 19.50 8.82 7.97
N ALA A 126 19.30 7.85 7.07
CA ALA A 126 18.16 6.92 7.13
C ALA A 126 18.09 6.10 8.43
N VAL A 127 19.23 5.65 8.97
CA VAL A 127 19.28 4.91 10.25
C VAL A 127 18.93 5.80 11.44
N ASP A 128 19.38 7.06 11.44
CA ASP A 128 19.00 8.04 12.47
C ASP A 128 17.52 8.40 12.38
N GLU A 129 16.95 8.47 11.16
CA GLU A 129 15.52 8.69 10.96
C GLU A 129 14.67 7.53 11.49
N VAL A 130 15.12 6.27 11.37
CA VAL A 130 14.49 5.11 12.03
C VAL A 130 14.52 5.24 13.56
N LEU A 131 15.64 5.67 14.14
CA LEU A 131 15.77 5.91 15.58
C LEU A 131 14.83 7.01 16.06
N ILE A 132 14.81 8.16 15.37
CA ILE A 132 13.89 9.29 15.65
C ILE A 132 12.43 8.85 15.52
N ALA A 133 12.10 8.10 14.47
CA ALA A 133 10.76 7.56 14.25
C ALA A 133 10.28 6.70 15.42
N ARG A 134 11.16 5.83 15.94
CA ARG A 134 10.85 4.96 17.08
C ARG A 134 10.82 5.69 18.42
N GLU A 135 11.85 6.48 18.70
CA GLU A 135 12.14 7.00 20.03
C GLU A 135 11.44 8.34 20.29
N GLU A 136 11.39 9.25 19.33
CA GLU A 136 10.70 10.54 19.47
C GLU A 136 9.26 10.47 18.98
N LEU A 137 9.06 10.00 17.74
CA LEU A 137 7.75 10.06 17.08
C LEU A 137 6.79 8.95 17.51
N LYS A 138 7.32 7.87 18.12
CA LYS A 138 6.60 6.68 18.58
C LYS A 138 5.91 5.89 17.44
N LEU A 139 6.42 6.02 16.22
CA LEU A 139 6.06 5.18 15.09
C LEU A 139 6.55 3.75 15.36
N ARG A 140 5.79 2.76 14.88
CA ARG A 140 5.95 1.34 15.29
C ARG A 140 6.50 0.44 14.19
N GLY A 141 6.47 0.86 12.93
CA GLY A 141 7.03 0.16 11.77
C GLY A 141 7.63 1.13 10.75
N VAL A 142 8.12 0.60 9.63
CA VAL A 142 8.74 1.36 8.53
C VAL A 142 8.09 0.98 7.19
N THR A 143 7.96 1.94 6.29
CA THR A 143 7.50 1.77 4.90
C THR A 143 8.63 2.12 3.94
N ILE A 144 8.92 1.21 3.01
CA ILE A 144 10.00 1.30 2.02
C ILE A 144 9.44 0.82 0.66
N SER A 145 9.91 1.39 -0.44
CA SER A 145 9.53 1.00 -1.80
C SER A 145 10.75 1.07 -2.73
N PRO A 146 11.51 -0.04 -2.91
CA PRO A 146 12.79 -0.01 -3.60
C PRO A 146 12.71 0.45 -5.07
N ALA A 147 11.61 0.10 -5.76
CA ALA A 147 11.31 0.58 -7.11
C ALA A 147 11.08 2.09 -7.21
N ASN A 148 10.50 2.70 -6.17
CA ASN A 148 10.18 4.13 -6.09
C ASN A 148 11.27 4.95 -5.38
N GLN A 149 12.30 4.31 -4.84
CA GLN A 149 13.42 4.94 -4.11
C GLN A 149 14.77 4.71 -4.81
N ASP A 150 14.78 4.04 -5.96
CA ASP A 150 15.97 3.76 -6.78
C ASP A 150 17.13 3.08 -6.02
N PHE A 151 16.84 1.92 -5.40
CA PHE A 151 17.88 1.09 -4.82
C PHE A 151 17.56 -0.41 -4.91
N HIS A 152 18.60 -1.24 -5.01
CA HIS A 152 18.45 -2.69 -4.96
C HIS A 152 18.10 -3.14 -3.53
N PRO A 153 17.14 -4.05 -3.29
CA PRO A 153 16.72 -4.39 -1.92
C PRO A 153 17.83 -4.89 -0.98
N SER A 154 18.97 -5.37 -1.48
CA SER A 154 20.17 -5.69 -0.68
C SER A 154 21.36 -4.71 -0.82
N ASP A 155 21.10 -3.46 -1.25
CA ASP A 155 22.06 -2.34 -1.11
C ASP A 155 22.48 -2.21 0.36
N SER A 156 23.79 -2.02 0.62
CA SER A 156 24.33 -1.96 1.99
C SER A 156 23.61 -0.95 2.88
N ARG A 157 23.20 0.20 2.34
CA ARG A 157 22.50 1.24 3.11
C ARG A 157 21.10 0.78 3.55
N ALA A 158 20.43 0.00 2.69
CA ALA A 158 19.16 -0.63 3.03
C ALA A 158 19.34 -1.75 4.07
N MET A 159 20.41 -2.55 3.95
CA MET A 159 20.74 -3.58 4.93
C MET A 159 20.99 -2.99 6.34
N ASP A 160 21.64 -1.83 6.43
CA ASP A 160 21.82 -1.11 7.72
C ASP A 160 20.47 -0.63 8.31
N VAL A 161 19.56 -0.13 7.48
CA VAL A 161 18.18 0.22 7.88
C VAL A 161 17.42 -1.02 8.38
N TYR A 162 17.51 -2.15 7.69
CA TYR A 162 16.85 -3.40 8.12
C TYR A 162 17.42 -3.96 9.42
N ALA A 163 18.74 -3.87 9.63
CA ALA A 163 19.40 -4.23 10.88
C ALA A 163 18.90 -3.36 12.06
N ALA A 164 18.70 -2.05 11.83
CA ALA A 164 18.10 -1.17 12.82
C ALA A 164 16.64 -1.54 13.11
N CYS A 165 15.83 -1.81 12.08
CA CYS A 165 14.43 -2.24 12.23
C CYS A 165 14.30 -3.56 13.00
N GLU A 166 15.11 -4.57 12.70
CA GLU A 166 15.11 -5.86 13.42
C GLU A 166 15.44 -5.64 14.91
N ARG A 167 16.51 -4.89 15.20
CA ARG A 167 16.95 -4.55 16.57
C ARG A 167 15.87 -3.81 17.38
N LEU A 168 15.11 -2.93 16.74
CA LEU A 168 14.05 -2.13 17.37
C LEU A 168 12.67 -2.83 17.40
N GLY A 169 12.56 -4.02 16.80
CA GLY A 169 11.30 -4.74 16.66
C GLY A 169 10.27 -3.98 15.81
N MET A 170 10.74 -3.29 14.76
CA MET A 170 9.89 -2.56 13.81
C MET A 170 9.68 -3.40 12.55
N PRO A 171 8.44 -3.83 12.21
CA PRO A 171 8.18 -4.45 10.92
C PRO A 171 8.42 -3.46 9.78
N VAL A 172 8.85 -3.99 8.63
CA VAL A 172 9.06 -3.23 7.39
C VAL A 172 8.02 -3.65 6.35
N LEU A 173 7.22 -2.70 5.90
CA LEU A 173 6.32 -2.85 4.76
C LEU A 173 7.05 -2.45 3.48
N PHE A 174 7.13 -3.40 2.55
CA PHE A 174 7.65 -3.23 1.20
C PHE A 174 6.48 -2.92 0.28
N HIS A 175 6.31 -1.63 -0.03
CA HIS A 175 5.25 -1.13 -0.89
C HIS A 175 5.65 -1.43 -2.35
N PRO A 176 4.91 -2.27 -3.10
CA PRO A 176 5.15 -2.41 -4.53
C PRO A 176 4.89 -1.06 -5.20
N SER A 177 5.43 -0.79 -6.38
CA SER A 177 5.10 0.43 -7.13
C SER A 177 3.66 0.38 -7.67
N GLY A 178 2.67 0.50 -6.78
CA GLY A 178 1.24 0.27 -7.05
C GLY A 178 0.65 1.19 -8.12
N GLN A 179 1.35 2.28 -8.40
CA GLN A 179 1.23 3.06 -9.63
C GLN A 179 2.61 3.07 -10.30
N PHE A 180 2.77 2.28 -11.37
CA PHE A 180 3.99 2.23 -12.16
C PHE A 180 4.16 3.53 -12.94
N THR A 181 4.86 4.49 -12.34
CA THR A 181 5.24 5.73 -13.01
C THR A 181 6.40 5.43 -13.95
N GLU A 182 6.62 6.22 -15.00
CA GLU A 182 7.72 5.99 -15.95
C GLU A 182 9.12 6.07 -15.30
N GLN A 183 9.19 6.56 -14.06
CA GLN A 183 10.40 6.64 -13.24
C GLN A 183 10.62 5.38 -12.38
N SER A 184 9.56 4.63 -12.05
CA SER A 184 9.64 3.47 -11.14
C SER A 184 10.51 2.35 -11.73
N LYS A 185 11.57 1.93 -11.03
CA LYS A 185 12.46 0.85 -11.47
C LYS A 185 11.92 -0.52 -11.06
N LEU A 186 11.12 -1.10 -11.96
CA LEU A 186 10.37 -2.34 -11.74
C LEU A 186 11.25 -3.51 -11.27
N GLU A 187 12.50 -3.58 -11.72
CA GLU A 187 13.44 -4.62 -11.33
C GLU A 187 13.64 -4.71 -9.82
N TYR A 188 13.65 -3.58 -9.10
CA TYR A 188 13.82 -3.52 -7.65
C TYR A 188 12.52 -3.80 -6.87
N GLY A 189 11.36 -3.74 -7.54
CA GLY A 189 10.06 -4.07 -6.95
C GLY A 189 9.78 -5.57 -6.84
N ARG A 190 10.65 -6.43 -7.39
CA ARG A 190 10.42 -7.88 -7.48
C ARG A 190 10.57 -8.58 -6.12
N PRO A 191 9.53 -9.28 -5.61
CA PRO A 191 9.55 -9.92 -4.29
C PRO A 191 10.72 -10.88 -4.04
N TYR A 192 11.23 -11.59 -5.06
CA TYR A 192 12.35 -12.52 -4.86
C TYR A 192 13.65 -11.83 -4.39
N LEU A 193 13.84 -10.53 -4.66
CA LEU A 193 15.02 -9.78 -4.21
C LEU A 193 15.04 -9.59 -2.68
N LEU A 194 13.89 -9.71 -2.02
CA LEU A 194 13.78 -9.68 -0.56
C LEU A 194 14.30 -10.98 0.09
N ASP A 195 14.67 -12.01 -0.67
CA ASP A 195 15.23 -13.25 -0.14
C ASP A 195 16.54 -13.04 0.64
N GLU A 196 17.41 -12.16 0.15
CA GLU A 196 18.67 -11.87 0.82
C GLU A 196 18.45 -11.12 2.14
N VAL A 197 17.51 -10.18 2.15
CA VAL A 197 17.08 -9.45 3.35
C VAL A 197 16.51 -10.44 4.39
N ALA A 198 15.56 -11.29 3.99
CA ALA A 198 14.92 -12.26 4.88
C ALA A 198 15.88 -13.35 5.41
N ARG A 199 16.89 -13.74 4.63
CA ARG A 199 17.97 -14.64 5.11
C ARG A 199 18.94 -13.96 6.07
N SER A 200 19.19 -12.66 5.90
CA SER A 200 20.15 -11.91 6.72
C SER A 200 19.54 -11.46 8.05
N PHE A 201 18.24 -11.13 8.06
CA PHE A 201 17.49 -10.66 9.21
C PHE A 201 16.29 -11.59 9.48
N PRO A 202 16.52 -12.84 9.94
CA PRO A 202 15.47 -13.85 10.05
C PRO A 202 14.41 -13.56 11.12
N ASN A 203 14.60 -12.54 11.98
CA ASN A 203 13.61 -12.06 12.95
C ASN A 203 12.92 -10.75 12.51
N LEU A 204 13.40 -10.10 11.45
CA LEU A 204 12.73 -8.98 10.82
C LEU A 204 11.38 -9.43 10.28
N ARG A 205 10.34 -8.67 10.60
CA ARG A 205 9.00 -8.90 10.10
C ARG A 205 8.79 -8.06 8.86
N MET A 206 8.54 -8.73 7.74
CA MET A 206 8.46 -8.11 6.43
C MET A 206 7.03 -8.26 5.91
N ILE A 207 6.45 -7.20 5.36
CA ILE A 207 5.13 -7.22 4.71
C ILE A 207 5.33 -6.88 3.25
N ILE A 208 5.04 -7.82 2.35
CA ILE A 208 5.01 -7.58 0.91
C ILE A 208 3.59 -7.10 0.57
N ALA A 209 3.42 -5.80 0.34
CA ALA A 209 2.09 -5.26 0.10
C ALA A 209 1.49 -5.71 -1.24
N GLN A 210 0.15 -5.74 -1.32
CA GLN A 210 -0.62 -6.15 -2.51
C GLN A 210 -0.25 -7.55 -3.04
N ILE A 211 0.26 -8.44 -2.18
CA ILE A 211 0.90 -9.73 -2.53
C ILE A 211 1.98 -9.57 -3.62
N GLY A 212 2.65 -8.42 -3.70
CA GLY A 212 3.74 -8.13 -4.63
C GLY A 212 3.32 -8.06 -6.10
N GLN A 213 2.10 -7.63 -6.40
CA GLN A 213 1.60 -7.37 -7.76
C GLN A 213 2.66 -6.65 -8.64
N PRO A 214 2.94 -7.12 -9.87
CA PRO A 214 2.31 -8.25 -10.57
C PRO A 214 2.93 -9.63 -10.25
N TRP A 215 4.03 -9.71 -9.50
CA TRP A 215 4.82 -10.92 -9.28
C TRP A 215 4.31 -11.77 -8.11
N VAL A 216 3.02 -12.09 -8.12
CA VAL A 216 2.31 -12.78 -7.03
C VAL A 216 2.93 -14.14 -6.69
N GLU A 217 3.41 -14.86 -7.71
CA GLU A 217 4.04 -16.17 -7.56
C GLU A 217 5.37 -16.09 -6.78
N GLU A 218 6.14 -15.01 -6.96
CA GLU A 218 7.38 -14.79 -6.20
C GLU A 218 7.07 -14.51 -4.73
N SER A 219 6.04 -13.69 -4.46
CA SER A 219 5.55 -13.46 -3.09
C SER A 219 5.12 -14.77 -2.43
N ILE A 220 4.35 -15.62 -3.11
CA ILE A 220 3.90 -16.91 -2.56
C ILE A 220 5.10 -17.81 -2.20
N VAL A 221 6.14 -17.87 -3.04
CA VAL A 221 7.39 -18.58 -2.71
C VAL A 221 8.08 -17.96 -1.49
N MET A 222 8.14 -16.64 -1.39
CA MET A 222 8.73 -15.93 -0.24
C MET A 222 7.95 -16.20 1.06
N LEU A 223 6.62 -16.19 1.02
CA LEU A 223 5.75 -16.55 2.14
C LEU A 223 6.00 -18.01 2.57
N GLY A 224 6.15 -18.94 1.62
CA GLY A 224 6.45 -20.35 1.95
C GLY A 224 7.84 -20.54 2.55
N LYS A 225 8.84 -19.82 2.05
CA LYS A 225 10.25 -19.97 2.42
C LYS A 225 10.60 -19.37 3.78
N HIS A 226 10.00 -18.23 4.15
CA HIS A 226 10.46 -17.43 5.30
C HIS A 226 9.42 -17.29 6.40
N ARG A 227 9.83 -17.48 7.66
CA ARG A 227 8.92 -17.48 8.81
C ARG A 227 8.22 -16.12 9.03
N HIS A 228 8.97 -15.03 8.92
CA HIS A 228 8.51 -13.68 9.26
C HIS A 228 8.26 -12.79 8.02
N VAL A 229 8.14 -13.40 6.83
CA VAL A 229 7.64 -12.71 5.64
C VAL A 229 6.13 -12.97 5.53
N PHE A 230 5.38 -11.87 5.48
CA PHE A 230 3.94 -11.78 5.32
C PHE A 230 3.62 -10.99 4.05
N ALA A 231 2.37 -10.96 3.65
CA ALA A 231 1.88 -10.08 2.60
C ALA A 231 0.51 -9.52 2.96
N ASP A 232 0.13 -8.36 2.45
CA ASP A 232 -1.25 -7.86 2.58
C ASP A 232 -2.03 -8.02 1.26
N VAL A 233 -3.36 -7.98 1.35
CA VAL A 233 -4.28 -8.06 0.20
C VAL A 233 -4.72 -6.68 -0.33
N SER A 234 -4.03 -5.60 0.05
CA SER A 234 -4.44 -4.22 -0.26
C SER A 234 -4.41 -3.95 -1.76
N GLY A 235 -5.34 -3.12 -2.26
CA GLY A 235 -5.47 -2.72 -3.67
C GLY A 235 -5.95 -3.84 -4.62
N LEU A 236 -5.52 -5.08 -4.38
CA LEU A 236 -5.79 -6.29 -5.15
C LEU A 236 -7.29 -6.62 -5.22
N LEU A 237 -8.03 -6.39 -4.13
CA LEU A 237 -9.46 -6.71 -4.05
C LEU A 237 -10.34 -5.88 -5.01
N SER A 238 -9.84 -4.73 -5.49
CA SER A 238 -10.48 -3.95 -6.59
C SER A 238 -10.40 -4.65 -7.96
N ARG A 239 -9.63 -5.74 -8.08
CA ARG A 239 -9.37 -6.49 -9.31
C ARG A 239 -9.79 -7.97 -9.13
N PRO A 240 -11.09 -8.30 -9.23
CA PRO A 240 -11.60 -9.61 -8.78
C PRO A 240 -10.91 -10.83 -9.38
N TRP A 241 -10.54 -10.79 -10.68
CA TRP A 241 -9.83 -11.91 -11.32
C TRP A 241 -8.42 -12.10 -10.75
N GLN A 242 -7.66 -11.03 -10.57
CA GLN A 242 -6.32 -11.07 -9.97
C GLN A 242 -6.39 -11.50 -8.50
N ALA A 243 -7.35 -10.96 -7.73
CA ALA A 243 -7.58 -11.34 -6.34
C ALA A 243 -7.92 -12.82 -6.20
N TYR A 244 -8.86 -13.32 -7.01
CA TYR A 244 -9.26 -14.73 -7.03
C TYR A 244 -8.06 -15.65 -7.30
N ASN A 245 -7.28 -15.38 -8.35
CA ASN A 245 -6.11 -16.20 -8.69
C ASN A 245 -5.05 -16.16 -7.57
N ALA A 246 -4.74 -14.98 -7.02
CA ALA A 246 -3.75 -14.85 -5.96
C ALA A 246 -4.16 -15.58 -4.66
N LEU A 247 -5.43 -15.48 -4.26
CA LEU A 247 -5.96 -16.14 -3.06
C LEU A 247 -6.04 -17.67 -3.23
N VAL A 248 -6.42 -18.16 -4.42
CA VAL A 248 -6.37 -19.59 -4.75
C VAL A 248 -4.93 -20.11 -4.69
N SER A 249 -3.98 -19.43 -5.34
CA SER A 249 -2.58 -19.85 -5.36
C SER A 249 -1.96 -19.83 -3.95
N ALA A 250 -2.25 -18.82 -3.13
CA ALA A 250 -1.79 -18.77 -1.74
C ALA A 250 -2.43 -19.87 -0.87
N HIS A 251 -3.70 -20.21 -1.11
CA HIS A 251 -4.36 -21.31 -0.42
C HIS A 251 -3.76 -22.68 -0.82
N GLN A 252 -3.58 -22.94 -2.11
CA GLN A 252 -3.02 -24.19 -2.62
C GLN A 252 -1.55 -24.39 -2.24
N ALA A 253 -0.77 -23.31 -2.14
CA ALA A 253 0.59 -23.33 -1.62
C ALA A 253 0.66 -23.47 -0.09
N GLY A 254 -0.47 -23.40 0.63
CA GLY A 254 -0.52 -23.53 2.09
C GLY A 254 0.04 -22.32 2.85
N VAL A 255 -0.01 -21.11 2.26
CA VAL A 255 0.55 -19.87 2.83
C VAL A 255 -0.49 -18.76 3.06
N ILE A 256 -1.78 -19.07 2.90
CA ILE A 256 -2.89 -18.12 3.12
C ILE A 256 -2.96 -17.61 4.56
N ASP A 257 -2.43 -18.37 5.52
CA ASP A 257 -2.18 -18.00 6.92
C ASP A 257 -1.12 -16.90 7.11
N LYS A 258 -0.49 -16.43 6.02
CA LYS A 258 0.42 -15.28 6.00
C LYS A 258 -0.10 -14.03 5.26
N LEU A 259 -1.30 -14.10 4.67
CA LEU A 259 -1.99 -12.96 4.04
C LEU A 259 -2.78 -12.10 5.05
N LEU A 260 -2.33 -10.87 5.29
CA LEU A 260 -2.96 -9.88 6.16
C LEU A 260 -4.05 -9.08 5.42
N PHE A 261 -5.05 -8.59 6.15
CA PHE A 261 -6.00 -7.62 5.61
C PHE A 261 -5.40 -6.22 5.49
N GLY A 262 -5.70 -5.53 4.39
CA GLY A 262 -5.42 -4.11 4.18
C GLY A 262 -6.36 -3.55 3.11
N SER A 263 -6.81 -2.31 3.23
CA SER A 263 -7.74 -1.70 2.26
C SER A 263 -7.05 -1.05 1.07
N ASP A 264 -5.87 -0.43 1.26
CA ASP A 264 -5.32 0.55 0.32
C ASP A 264 -6.16 1.84 0.27
N PHE A 265 -6.74 2.25 1.41
CA PHE A 265 -7.29 3.59 1.58
C PHE A 265 -6.21 4.63 1.22
N PRO A 266 -6.51 5.66 0.41
CA PRO A 266 -7.85 6.12 -0.01
C PRO A 266 -8.37 5.56 -1.36
N TYR A 267 -7.68 4.62 -1.99
CA TYR A 267 -8.08 4.08 -3.30
C TYR A 267 -9.24 3.09 -3.20
N THR A 268 -9.41 2.44 -2.05
CA THR A 268 -10.62 1.69 -1.69
C THR A 268 -10.98 1.95 -0.21
N ASN A 269 -12.03 1.32 0.31
CA ASN A 269 -12.33 1.30 1.75
C ASN A 269 -12.42 -0.13 2.31
N ALA A 270 -12.24 -0.25 3.63
CA ALA A 270 -12.18 -1.55 4.29
C ALA A 270 -13.50 -2.35 4.19
N THR A 271 -14.66 -1.67 4.21
CA THR A 271 -15.98 -2.33 4.11
C THR A 271 -16.13 -3.05 2.78
N GLU A 272 -15.92 -2.35 1.66
CA GLU A 272 -15.97 -2.91 0.31
C GLU A 272 -14.93 -4.03 0.12
N CYS A 273 -13.71 -3.85 0.66
CA CYS A 273 -12.68 -4.90 0.62
C CYS A 273 -13.11 -6.18 1.36
N ILE A 274 -13.70 -6.08 2.55
CA ILE A 274 -14.19 -7.24 3.31
C ILE A 274 -15.33 -7.95 2.55
N GLU A 275 -16.28 -7.18 1.98
CA GLU A 275 -17.37 -7.73 1.17
C GLU A 275 -16.87 -8.42 -0.10
N ALA A 276 -15.93 -7.82 -0.82
CA ALA A 276 -15.29 -8.38 -2.01
C ALA A 276 -14.52 -9.67 -1.69
N LEU A 277 -13.72 -9.67 -0.61
CA LEU A 277 -12.97 -10.82 -0.15
C LEU A 277 -13.89 -12.00 0.24
N TYR A 278 -14.99 -11.73 0.94
CA TYR A 278 -15.96 -12.77 1.32
C TYR A 278 -16.83 -13.25 0.15
N SER A 279 -16.95 -12.44 -0.90
CA SER A 279 -17.70 -12.77 -2.12
C SER A 279 -16.86 -13.39 -3.22
N ILE A 280 -15.53 -13.48 -3.08
CA ILE A 280 -14.60 -13.82 -4.16
C ILE A 280 -14.90 -15.17 -4.85
N ASN A 281 -15.42 -16.15 -4.11
CA ASN A 281 -15.78 -17.47 -4.65
C ASN A 281 -17.00 -17.45 -5.59
N GLN A 282 -17.80 -16.37 -5.63
CA GLN A 282 -18.91 -16.25 -6.58
C GLN A 282 -18.43 -16.35 -8.03
N MET A 283 -17.18 -15.94 -8.30
CA MET A 283 -16.54 -16.07 -9.62
C MET A 283 -16.37 -17.52 -10.10
N ALA A 284 -16.29 -18.48 -9.17
CA ALA A 284 -16.18 -19.90 -9.48
C ALA A 284 -17.54 -20.62 -9.53
N GLN A 285 -18.64 -19.95 -9.17
CA GLN A 285 -19.96 -20.57 -9.06
C GLN A 285 -20.44 -21.12 -10.41
N GLY A 286 -20.85 -22.39 -10.43
CA GLY A 286 -21.26 -23.07 -11.67
C GLY A 286 -20.11 -23.51 -12.58
N THR A 287 -18.86 -23.43 -12.11
CA THR A 287 -17.66 -23.87 -12.83
C THR A 287 -16.94 -24.98 -12.06
N ASN A 288 -15.90 -25.57 -12.67
CA ASN A 288 -14.96 -26.49 -12.01
C ASN A 288 -13.72 -25.77 -11.44
N LEU A 289 -13.74 -24.44 -11.35
CA LEU A 289 -12.62 -23.67 -10.79
C LEU A 289 -12.54 -23.89 -9.26
N PRO A 290 -11.33 -23.89 -8.67
CA PRO A 290 -11.16 -24.07 -7.23
C PRO A 290 -11.81 -22.94 -6.42
N VAL A 291 -12.05 -23.18 -5.14
CA VAL A 291 -12.56 -22.16 -4.19
C VAL A 291 -11.66 -22.09 -2.97
N VAL A 292 -11.60 -20.92 -2.34
CA VAL A 292 -10.91 -20.75 -1.06
C VAL A 292 -11.92 -20.96 0.07
N PRO A 293 -11.69 -21.85 1.04
CA PRO A 293 -12.62 -22.08 2.16
C PRO A 293 -12.94 -20.78 2.90
N ARG A 294 -14.22 -20.57 3.25
CA ARG A 294 -14.69 -19.31 3.87
C ARG A 294 -13.98 -19.01 5.20
N GLU A 295 -13.57 -20.03 5.93
CA GLU A 295 -12.74 -19.90 7.14
C GLU A 295 -11.37 -19.28 6.87
N MET A 296 -10.73 -19.58 5.73
CA MET A 296 -9.43 -19.04 5.34
C MET A 296 -9.56 -17.58 4.90
N LEU A 297 -10.62 -17.25 4.15
CA LEU A 297 -10.97 -15.87 3.79
C LEU A 297 -11.25 -15.01 5.04
N ARG A 298 -12.05 -15.54 5.98
CA ARG A 298 -12.28 -14.91 7.29
C ARG A 298 -10.99 -14.76 8.09
N GLY A 299 -10.12 -15.76 8.02
CA GLY A 299 -8.80 -15.74 8.64
C GLY A 299 -7.95 -14.54 8.22
N ILE A 300 -7.99 -14.12 6.94
CA ILE A 300 -7.28 -12.91 6.46
C ILE A 300 -7.73 -11.64 7.21
N VAL A 301 -9.03 -11.49 7.46
CA VAL A 301 -9.63 -10.30 8.09
C VAL A 301 -9.47 -10.28 9.61
N GLU A 302 -9.64 -11.43 10.27
CA GLU A 302 -9.84 -11.49 11.73
C GLU A 302 -8.64 -12.03 12.55
N ARG A 303 -7.54 -12.42 11.89
CA ARG A 303 -6.33 -12.91 12.56
C ARG A 303 -5.68 -11.87 13.48
N ASP A 304 -4.83 -12.35 14.37
CA ASP A 304 -3.96 -11.49 15.18
C ASP A 304 -2.80 -10.91 14.37
N SER A 305 -3.12 -10.00 13.44
CA SER A 305 -2.12 -9.29 12.63
C SER A 305 -1.13 -8.51 13.52
N LEU A 306 -1.57 -7.99 14.68
CA LEU A 306 -0.67 -7.27 15.58
C LEU A 306 0.35 -8.21 16.25
N GLY A 307 -0.07 -9.37 16.76
CA GLY A 307 0.84 -10.38 17.31
C GLY A 307 1.83 -10.92 16.27
N LEU A 308 1.35 -11.23 15.06
CA LEU A 308 2.20 -11.62 13.93
C LEU A 308 3.25 -10.54 13.61
N LEU A 309 2.84 -9.27 13.59
CA LEU A 309 3.70 -8.13 13.28
C LEU A 309 4.55 -7.61 14.47
N GLY A 310 4.42 -8.16 15.68
CA GLY A 310 5.12 -7.65 16.86
C GLY A 310 4.62 -6.27 17.34
N LEU A 311 3.38 -5.94 16.98
CA LEU A 311 2.69 -4.68 17.22
C LEU A 311 1.68 -4.73 18.39
N GLY A 312 1.58 -5.87 19.07
CA GLY A 312 0.86 -6.00 20.34
C GLY A 312 1.42 -5.12 21.47
#